data_AF-A0A3B3XH26-F1
#
_entry.id   AF-A0A3B3XH26-F1
#
_cell.length_a   1.000
_cell.length_b   1.000
_cell.length_c   1.000
_cell.angle_alpha   90.00
_cell.angle_beta   90.00
_cell.angle_gamma   90.00
#
_symmetry.space_group_name_H-M   'P 1'
#
loop_
_entity.id
_entity.type
_entity.pdbx_description
1 polymer ?
#
loop_
_entity_poly.entity_id
_entity_poly.type
_entity_poly.pdbx_seq_one_letter_code
_entity_poly.pdbx_strand_id
1 'polypeptide(L)'
;MLNIPSQSFPAPSSQQRVSPSAQSGRNKVSLKPGHSLMDWIRFAKSGKDLTGLRGRLMEVTQDELQKHNKREDCWTCIRGMVYNVTPYMDYHPGGEEELMKAAGIDGTDLFDQVLCSTVSIHVYFGKH
;
A
#
# COMPACT_ATOMS: atom_id res chain seq x y z
N MET A 1 -10.07 28.31 -40.05
CA MET A 1 -10.42 27.07 -39.34
C MET A 1 -9.15 26.28 -39.12
N LEU A 2 -8.63 26.21 -37.88
CA LEU A 2 -7.39 25.49 -37.58
C LEU A 2 -7.70 24.00 -37.42
N ASN A 3 -7.16 23.17 -38.32
CA ASN A 3 -7.30 21.73 -38.31
C ASN A 3 -6.37 21.14 -37.24
N ILE A 4 -6.92 20.80 -36.07
CA ILE A 4 -6.17 20.18 -34.97
C ILE A 4 -6.17 18.66 -35.23
N PRO A 5 -5.04 18.02 -35.58
CA PRO A 5 -5.00 16.56 -35.70
C PRO A 5 -5.22 15.94 -34.33
N SER A 6 -6.15 14.99 -34.23
CA SER A 6 -6.35 14.15 -33.05
C SER A 6 -5.12 13.25 -32.87
N GLN A 7 -4.09 13.78 -32.21
CA GLN A 7 -2.94 13.02 -31.75
C GLN A 7 -3.46 11.96 -30.77
N SER A 8 -3.49 10.71 -31.23
CA SER A 8 -3.83 9.57 -30.39
C SER A 8 -2.70 9.35 -29.40
N PHE A 9 -2.97 9.68 -28.13
CA PHE A 9 -2.07 9.38 -27.04
C PHE A 9 -2.36 7.97 -26.50
N PRO A 10 -1.32 7.14 -26.27
CA PRO A 10 0.10 7.39 -26.53
C PRO A 10 0.48 7.21 -28.02
N ALA A 11 1.43 8.03 -28.48
CA ALA A 11 1.93 8.02 -29.85
C ALA A 11 2.33 6.60 -30.32
N PRO A 12 2.19 6.27 -31.62
CA PRO A 12 2.51 4.94 -32.15
C PRO A 12 3.90 4.40 -31.79
N SER A 13 4.88 5.30 -31.61
CA SER A 13 6.26 4.99 -31.26
C SER A 13 6.63 5.35 -29.81
N SER A 14 5.65 5.69 -28.95
CA SER A 14 5.94 6.00 -27.56
C SER A 14 6.43 4.76 -26.82
N GLN A 15 7.53 4.89 -26.08
CA GLN A 15 8.03 3.85 -25.16
C GLN A 15 7.02 3.53 -24.04
N GLN A 16 5.96 4.33 -23.87
CA GLN A 16 4.82 4.02 -23.00
C GLN A 16 3.85 2.99 -23.61
N ARG A 17 3.97 2.66 -24.90
CA ARG A 17 3.19 1.59 -25.54
C ARG A 17 3.79 0.25 -25.13
N VAL A 18 3.11 -0.45 -24.23
CA VAL A 18 3.48 -1.81 -23.84
C VAL A 18 3.52 -2.72 -25.08
N SER A 19 4.68 -3.32 -25.33
CA SER A 19 4.85 -4.36 -26.36
C SER A 19 4.37 -5.70 -25.79
N PRO A 20 3.63 -6.53 -26.54
CA PRO A 20 3.12 -7.82 -26.03
C PRO A 20 4.23 -8.83 -25.67
N SER A 21 5.50 -8.54 -25.96
CA SER A 21 6.65 -9.42 -25.77
C SER A 21 7.62 -9.03 -24.65
N ALA A 22 7.29 -8.03 -23.82
CA ALA A 22 8.16 -7.60 -22.72
C ALA A 22 7.48 -7.76 -21.35
N GLN A 23 7.06 -8.98 -21.01
CA GLN A 23 6.76 -9.35 -19.62
C GLN A 23 8.04 -9.81 -18.93
N SER A 24 8.88 -8.85 -18.56
CA SER A 24 9.91 -9.08 -17.54
C SER A 24 9.24 -8.94 -16.16
N GLY A 25 8.87 -10.08 -15.58
CA GLY A 25 8.99 -10.39 -14.15
C GLY A 25 8.52 -9.38 -13.09
N ARG A 26 7.47 -8.59 -13.31
CA ARG A 26 6.75 -7.95 -12.20
C ARG A 26 5.51 -8.77 -11.85
N ASN A 27 5.56 -9.46 -10.71
CA ASN A 27 4.40 -10.10 -10.07
C ASN A 27 3.40 -9.01 -9.68
N LYS A 28 2.57 -8.56 -10.61
CA LYS A 28 1.51 -7.59 -10.33
C LYS A 28 0.28 -8.37 -9.90
N VAL A 29 -0.02 -8.35 -8.61
CA VAL A 29 -1.26 -8.90 -8.06
C VAL A 29 -2.44 -8.14 -8.67
N SER A 30 -3.38 -8.87 -9.27
CA SER A 30 -4.62 -8.28 -9.79
C SER A 30 -5.47 -7.78 -8.63
N LEU A 31 -5.65 -6.46 -8.53
CA LEU A 31 -6.49 -5.86 -7.50
C LEU A 31 -7.97 -6.17 -7.80
N LYS A 32 -8.75 -6.46 -6.76
CA LYS A 32 -10.22 -6.59 -6.87
C LYS A 32 -10.80 -5.24 -7.33
N PRO A 33 -11.93 -5.22 -8.07
CA PRO A 33 -12.63 -3.97 -8.37
C PRO A 33 -12.90 -3.17 -7.08
N GLY A 34 -12.62 -1.87 -7.09
CA GLY A 34 -12.77 -0.99 -5.92
C GLY A 34 -11.67 -1.09 -4.85
N HIS A 35 -10.60 -1.84 -5.10
CA HIS A 35 -9.46 -1.97 -4.18
C HIS A 35 -8.17 -1.35 -4.75
N SER A 36 -8.31 -0.29 -5.55
CA SER A 36 -7.15 0.47 -6.03
C SER A 36 -6.58 1.37 -4.92
N LEU A 37 -5.34 1.83 -5.10
CA LEU A 37 -4.74 2.85 -4.22
C LEU A 37 -5.61 4.12 -4.14
N MET A 38 -6.28 4.49 -5.22
CA MET A 38 -7.20 5.64 -5.23
C MET A 38 -8.44 5.38 -4.37
N ASP A 39 -8.93 4.14 -4.33
CA ASP A 39 -10.03 3.74 -3.45
C ASP A 39 -9.59 3.80 -1.98
N TRP A 40 -8.36 3.38 -1.67
CA TRP A 40 -7.78 3.56 -0.34
C TRP A 40 -7.68 5.03 0.06
N ILE A 41 -7.21 5.91 -0.82
CA ILE A 41 -7.14 7.35 -0.53
C ILE A 41 -8.54 7.93 -0.26
N ARG A 42 -9.55 7.53 -1.05
CA ARG A 42 -10.95 7.93 -0.82
C ARG A 42 -11.45 7.42 0.52
N PHE A 43 -11.14 6.17 0.86
CA PHE A 43 -11.53 5.55 2.12
C PHE A 43 -10.86 6.23 3.32
N ALA A 44 -9.55 6.50 3.26
CA ALA A 44 -8.83 7.20 4.32
C ALA A 44 -9.35 8.64 4.55
N LYS A 45 -9.75 9.32 3.47
CA LYS A 45 -10.38 10.66 3.54
C LYS A 45 -11.79 10.67 4.13
N SER A 46 -12.42 9.52 4.32
CA SER A 46 -13.74 9.44 4.97
C SER A 46 -13.72 9.87 6.44
N GLY A 47 -12.54 9.99 7.06
CA GLY A 47 -12.40 10.36 8.47
C GLY A 47 -12.82 9.25 9.45
N LYS A 48 -13.07 8.04 8.94
CA LYS A 48 -13.33 6.87 9.78
C LYS A 48 -12.08 6.52 10.56
N ASP A 49 -12.18 6.50 11.88
CA ASP A 49 -11.10 6.02 12.75
C ASP A 49 -10.96 4.49 12.57
N LEU A 50 -9.85 4.07 11.97
CA LEU A 50 -9.51 2.67 11.75
C LEU A 50 -8.68 2.09 12.89
N THR A 51 -8.15 2.95 13.75
CA THR A 51 -7.34 2.54 14.90
C THR A 51 -8.21 2.14 16.08
N GLY A 52 -9.43 2.69 16.16
CA GLY A 52 -10.31 2.56 17.32
C GLY A 52 -9.80 3.32 18.55
N LEU A 53 -8.68 4.04 18.42
CA LEU A 53 -8.01 4.75 19.52
C LEU A 53 -8.53 6.16 19.71
N ARG A 54 -9.44 6.63 18.86
CA ARG A 54 -10.01 8.00 18.89
C ARG A 54 -8.92 9.08 18.96
N GLY A 55 -7.83 8.87 18.23
CA GLY A 55 -6.69 9.79 18.19
C GLY A 55 -5.73 9.71 19.39
N ARG A 56 -5.84 8.68 20.23
CA ARG A 56 -4.87 8.45 21.33
C ARG A 56 -3.67 7.67 20.83
N LEU A 57 -2.47 8.04 21.27
CA LEU A 57 -1.31 7.16 21.17
C LEU A 57 -1.45 6.04 22.20
N MET A 58 -1.17 4.81 21.76
CA MET A 58 -1.03 3.64 22.62
C MET A 58 0.41 3.17 22.57
N GLU A 59 0.97 2.84 23.73
CA GLU A 59 2.23 2.12 23.81
C GLU A 59 1.95 0.62 23.60
N VAL A 60 2.65 0.01 22.66
CA VAL A 60 2.48 -1.39 22.28
C VAL A 60 3.79 -2.11 22.58
N THR A 61 3.74 -3.12 23.44
CA THR A 61 4.89 -3.98 23.70
C THR A 61 5.10 -4.95 22.55
N GLN A 62 6.31 -5.51 22.44
CA GLN A 62 6.59 -6.52 21.43
C GLN A 62 5.69 -7.77 21.60
N ASP A 63 5.42 -8.19 22.84
CA ASP A 63 4.53 -9.32 23.12
C ASP A 63 3.09 -9.05 22.68
N GLU A 64 2.62 -7.80 22.80
CA GLU A 64 1.31 -7.41 22.30
C GLU A 64 1.29 -7.43 20.77
N LEU A 65 2.31 -6.84 20.13
CA LEU A 65 2.44 -6.82 18.67
C LEU A 65 2.35 -8.23 18.08
N GLN A 66 3.03 -9.21 18.68
CA GLN A 66 3.06 -10.60 18.21
C GLN A 66 1.68 -11.29 18.19
N LYS A 67 0.71 -10.81 18.97
CA LYS A 67 -0.66 -11.37 18.97
C LYS A 67 -1.42 -11.02 17.69
N HIS A 68 -1.05 -9.91 17.05
CA HIS A 68 -1.71 -9.37 15.86
C HIS A 68 -1.02 -9.85 14.58
N ASN A 69 -1.06 -11.17 14.36
CA ASN A 69 -0.35 -11.85 13.28
C ASN A 69 -1.26 -12.56 12.26
N LYS A 70 -2.55 -12.21 12.20
CA LYS A 70 -3.56 -12.86 11.34
C LYS A 70 -4.08 -11.91 10.29
N ARG A 71 -4.61 -12.41 9.18
CA ARG A 71 -5.15 -11.56 8.10
C ARG A 71 -6.20 -10.56 8.61
N GLU A 72 -7.10 -11.03 9.46
CA GLU A 72 -8.20 -10.24 10.03
C GLU A 72 -7.77 -9.40 11.25
N ASP A 73 -6.52 -9.55 11.68
CA ASP A 73 -5.90 -8.84 12.81
C ASP A 73 -4.38 -8.81 12.64
N CYS A 74 -3.91 -7.93 11.75
CA CYS A 74 -2.51 -7.84 11.36
C CYS A 74 -1.95 -6.46 11.67
N TRP A 75 -0.98 -6.42 12.57
CA TRP A 75 -0.22 -5.22 12.90
C TRP A 75 1.24 -5.42 12.53
N THR A 76 1.94 -4.33 12.24
CA THR A 76 3.38 -4.37 11.96
C THR A 76 4.05 -3.14 12.57
N CYS A 77 5.28 -3.31 13.04
CA CYS A 77 6.12 -2.18 13.47
C CYS A 77 7.02 -1.74 12.31
N ILE A 78 7.04 -0.45 12.02
CA ILE A 78 7.97 0.15 11.04
C ILE A 78 8.59 1.38 11.71
N ARG A 79 9.93 1.34 11.86
CA ARG A 79 10.75 2.43 12.44
C ARG A 79 10.24 2.89 13.81
N GLY A 80 9.88 1.93 14.66
CA GLY A 80 9.42 2.17 16.03
C GLY A 80 7.96 2.62 16.16
N MET A 81 7.18 2.59 15.07
CA MET A 81 5.76 2.91 15.09
C MET A 81 4.95 1.67 14.71
N VAL A 82 3.90 1.37 15.48
CA VAL A 82 3.00 0.23 15.21
C VAL A 82 1.82 0.67 14.36
N TYR A 83 1.56 -0.08 13.30
CA TYR A 83 0.49 0.16 12.33
C TYR A 83 -0.45 -1.03 12.26
N ASN A 84 -1.75 -0.77 12.41
CA ASN A 84 -2.78 -1.75 12.06
C ASN A 84 -2.98 -1.74 10.53
N VAL A 85 -2.49 -2.78 9.86
CA VAL A 85 -2.55 -2.92 8.40
C VAL A 85 -3.69 -3.81 7.92
N THR A 86 -4.47 -4.39 8.83
CA THR A 86 -5.69 -5.16 8.55
C THR A 86 -6.60 -4.53 7.49
N PRO A 87 -7.03 -3.26 7.59
CA PRO A 87 -7.94 -2.68 6.58
C PRO A 87 -7.27 -2.43 5.23
N TYR A 88 -5.93 -2.53 5.16
CA TYR A 88 -5.13 -2.27 3.97
C TYR A 88 -4.79 -3.54 3.18
N MET A 89 -5.07 -4.73 3.73
CA MET A 89 -4.71 -6.03 3.13
C MET A 89 -5.09 -6.16 1.66
N ASP A 90 -6.36 -5.88 1.34
CA ASP A 90 -6.87 -6.01 -0.04
C ASP A 90 -6.43 -4.85 -0.97
N TYR A 91 -5.88 -3.76 -0.41
CA TYR A 91 -5.47 -2.55 -1.14
C TYR A 91 -3.95 -2.49 -1.39
N HIS A 92 -3.18 -3.42 -0.83
CA HIS A 92 -1.72 -3.43 -0.96
C HIS A 92 -1.29 -3.84 -2.37
N PRO A 93 -0.56 -2.99 -3.12
CA PRO A 93 -0.12 -3.30 -4.48
C PRO A 93 0.78 -4.53 -4.59
N GLY A 94 1.53 -4.86 -3.52
CA GLY A 94 2.35 -6.07 -3.43
C GLY A 94 1.56 -7.33 -3.04
N GLY A 95 0.26 -7.21 -2.77
CA GLY A 95 -0.59 -8.28 -2.28
C GLY A 95 -0.49 -8.50 -0.76
N GLU A 96 -1.48 -9.20 -0.23
CA GLU A 96 -1.58 -9.55 1.19
C GLU A 96 -0.40 -10.41 1.69
N GLU A 97 0.13 -11.29 0.83
CA GLU A 97 1.21 -12.21 1.20
C GLU A 97 2.46 -11.45 1.65
N GLU A 98 2.75 -10.30 1.04
CA GLU A 98 3.87 -9.46 1.41
C GLU A 98 3.67 -8.79 2.78
N LEU A 99 2.44 -8.32 3.06
CA LEU A 99 2.10 -7.76 4.37
C LEU A 99 2.18 -8.82 5.47
N MET A 100 1.74 -10.05 5.16
CA MET A 100 1.73 -11.16 6.12
C MET A 100 3.13 -11.58 6.55
N LYS A 101 4.18 -11.31 5.77
CA LYS A 101 5.57 -11.56 6.20
C LYS A 101 6.00 -10.68 7.39
N ALA A 102 5.39 -9.52 7.54
CA ALA A 102 5.67 -8.56 8.61
C ALA A 102 4.59 -8.56 9.71
N ALA A 103 3.68 -9.54 9.69
CA ALA A 103 2.57 -9.63 10.64
C ALA A 103 3.07 -9.96 12.06
N GLY A 104 2.73 -9.10 13.01
CA GLY A 104 3.09 -9.23 14.41
C GLY A 104 4.58 -9.03 14.73
N ILE A 105 5.36 -8.48 13.80
CA ILE A 105 6.80 -8.25 13.99
C ILE A 105 7.23 -6.85 13.54
N ASP A 106 8.49 -6.51 13.83
CA ASP A 106 9.16 -5.35 13.22
C ASP A 106 9.52 -5.66 11.77
N GLY A 107 8.79 -5.03 10.85
CA GLY A 107 8.95 -5.16 9.41
C GLY A 107 9.83 -4.09 8.79
N THR A 108 10.59 -3.31 9.58
CA THR A 108 11.40 -2.19 9.07
C THR A 108 12.34 -2.61 7.94
N ASP A 109 13.06 -3.73 8.13
CA ASP A 109 13.99 -4.22 7.12
C ASP A 109 13.27 -4.68 5.85
N LEU A 110 12.12 -5.35 5.99
CA LEU A 110 11.29 -5.77 4.85
C LEU A 110 10.77 -4.56 4.08
N PHE A 111 10.33 -3.53 4.79
CA PHE A 111 9.85 -2.28 4.23
C PHE A 111 10.97 -1.54 3.47
N ASP A 112 12.15 -1.42 4.06
CA ASP A 112 13.29 -0.71 3.47
C ASP A 112 13.87 -1.44 2.25
N GLN A 113 13.82 -2.78 2.23
CA GLN A 113 14.25 -3.59 1.07
C GLN A 113 13.34 -3.38 -0.15
N VAL A 114 12.03 -3.22 0.06
CA VAL A 114 11.05 -3.00 -1.04
C VAL A 114 11.14 -1.57 -1.61
N LEU A 115 11.58 -0.60 -0.80
CA LEU A 115 11.68 0.82 -1.18
C LEU A 115 12.78 1.15 -2.22
N CYS A 116 13.55 0.18 -2.71
CA CYS A 116 14.45 0.39 -3.86
C CYS A 116 13.71 0.51 -5.22
N SER A 117 12.39 0.30 -5.28
CA SER A 117 11.60 0.77 -6.43
C SER A 117 10.11 1.00 -6.11
N THR A 118 9.75 2.28 -5.96
CA THR A 118 8.41 2.83 -6.28
C THR A 118 7.31 2.78 -5.19
N VAL A 119 6.83 3.99 -4.85
CA VAL A 119 5.66 4.43 -4.04
C VAL A 119 5.80 4.40 -2.50
N SER A 120 6.19 5.55 -1.93
CA SER A 120 6.04 5.85 -0.50
C SER A 120 4.57 5.96 -0.11
N ILE A 121 4.04 4.93 0.55
CA ILE A 121 2.78 5.03 1.29
C ILE A 121 3.11 5.74 2.60
N HIS A 122 2.78 7.03 2.67
CA HIS A 122 2.72 7.74 3.94
C HIS A 122 1.50 7.22 4.70
N VAL A 123 1.70 6.25 5.59
CA VAL A 123 0.73 6.00 6.65
C VAL A 123 0.92 7.12 7.66
N TYR A 124 0.06 8.13 7.56
CA TYR A 124 0.03 9.27 8.45
C TYR A 124 -0.17 8.78 9.88
N PHE A 125 0.86 8.85 10.71
CA PHE A 125 0.67 9.30 12.09
C PHE A 125 0.71 10.82 12.03
N GLY A 126 -0.39 11.45 12.44
CA GLY A 126 -0.48 12.90 12.56
C GLY A 126 0.67 13.40 13.41
N LYS A 127 1.55 14.19 12.80
CA LYS A 127 2.37 15.13 13.54
C LYS A 127 1.50 16.34 13.86
N HIS A 128 1.56 16.77 15.12
CA HIS A 128 1.06 18.07 15.58
C HIS A 128 1.56 19.21 14.68
#